data_AF-A0AAV0V9T2-F1
#
_entry.id   AF-A0AAV0V9T2-F1
#
_cell.length_a   1.000
_cell.length_b   1.000
_cell.length_c   1.000
_cell.angle_alpha   90.00
_cell.angle_beta   90.00
_cell.angle_gamma   90.00
#
_symmetry.space_group_name_H-M   'P 1'
#
loop_
_entity.id
_entity.type
_entity.pdbx_description
1 polymer ?
#
loop_
_entity_poly.entity_id
_entity_poly.type
_entity_poly.pdbx_seq_one_letter_code
_entity_poly.pdbx_strand_id
1 'polypeptide(L)'
;MVWNASSMNQPFDRICQYFGVKVALYFLYLGHYTKWLLYPTLVGIVTGIVKYSVPQDDYNTVFAYISPLFGAFMTIWMTIYLENWKRLNSRETLRWGTAHFSETVNLRPQPYGERNPLQAINGKVNTGDDSTSSVLDDYKYGLDCVVPRKRCPDHHHEQDLQLRINHASRPVENHRTDMEYENSLIVKTVIFQFVNNYAGFILCGVPEGRIWLLRCGAACMN
;
A
#
# COMPACT_ATOMS: atom_id res chain seq x y z
N MET A 1 27.31 15.92 11.73
CA MET A 1 26.14 15.17 11.20
C MET A 1 26.65 13.82 10.72
N VAL A 2 26.67 12.81 11.59
CA VAL A 2 27.09 11.45 11.23
C VAL A 2 25.84 10.57 11.27
N TRP A 3 25.11 10.57 10.18
CA TRP A 3 24.06 9.59 9.86
C TRP A 3 24.72 8.32 9.31
N ASN A 4 25.64 7.72 10.05
CA ASN A 4 26.27 6.47 9.63
C ASN A 4 26.68 5.61 10.83
N ALA A 5 25.66 5.06 11.50
CA ALA A 5 25.83 3.91 12.38
C ALA A 5 24.52 3.12 12.42
N SER A 6 24.40 2.16 11.49
CA SER A 6 23.53 0.98 11.57
C SER A 6 22.00 1.18 11.58
N SER A 7 21.30 0.57 10.62
CA SER A 7 19.84 0.35 10.65
C SER A 7 19.37 -0.61 11.76
N MET A 8 20.26 -1.05 12.67
CA MET A 8 19.97 -2.12 13.64
C MET A 8 19.75 -1.71 15.09
N ASN A 9 20.02 -0.48 15.51
CA ASN A 9 19.75 -0.05 16.90
C ASN A 9 18.88 1.22 16.97
N GLN A 10 17.82 1.28 16.16
CA GLN A 10 16.85 2.37 16.27
C GLN A 10 15.90 2.10 17.46
N PRO A 11 15.73 3.04 18.41
CA PRO A 11 14.88 2.83 19.58
C PRO A 11 13.40 2.93 19.18
N PHE A 12 12.82 1.80 18.76
CA PHE A 12 11.42 1.74 18.29
C PHE A 12 10.42 2.12 19.37
N ASP A 13 10.70 1.83 20.64
CA ASP A 13 9.79 2.14 21.75
C ASP A 13 9.60 3.66 21.93
N ARG A 14 10.65 4.46 21.71
CA ARG A 14 10.56 5.94 21.78
C ARG A 14 9.75 6.51 20.62
N ILE A 15 9.92 5.95 19.42
CA ILE A 15 9.16 6.35 18.22
C ILE A 15 7.67 6.05 18.43
N CYS A 16 7.37 4.87 19.00
CA CYS A 16 6.01 4.47 19.33
C CYS A 16 5.35 5.42 20.33
N GLN A 17 6.07 5.83 21.38
CA GLN A 17 5.54 6.76 22.38
C GLN A 17 5.29 8.17 21.83
N TYR A 18 6.10 8.63 20.87
CA TYR A 18 5.99 9.99 20.32
C TYR A 18 5.03 10.10 19.12
N PHE A 19 5.10 9.16 18.17
CA PHE A 19 4.34 9.20 16.91
C PHE A 19 3.17 8.20 16.88
N GLY A 20 3.08 7.31 17.86
CA GLY A 20 2.09 6.23 17.90
C GLY A 20 2.53 4.95 17.17
N VAL A 21 1.76 3.89 17.39
CA VAL A 21 2.07 2.53 16.93
C VAL A 21 2.06 2.40 15.42
N LYS A 22 1.11 3.07 14.72
CA LYS A 22 0.99 2.97 13.25
C LYS A 22 2.28 3.42 12.54
N VAL A 23 2.85 4.54 12.99
CA VAL A 23 4.10 5.08 12.44
C VAL A 23 5.30 4.25 12.86
N ALA A 24 5.34 3.79 14.11
CA ALA A 24 6.42 2.92 14.60
C ALA A 24 6.48 1.57 13.86
N LEU A 25 5.32 0.95 13.57
CA LEU A 25 5.22 -0.28 12.78
C LEU A 25 5.73 -0.11 11.35
N TYR A 26 5.51 1.05 10.73
CA TYR A 26 6.05 1.35 9.41
C TYR A 26 7.58 1.37 9.40
N PHE A 27 8.21 2.09 10.34
CA PHE A 27 9.68 2.13 10.42
C PHE A 27 10.27 0.77 10.79
N LEU A 28 9.60 0.02 11.66
CA LEU A 28 9.96 -1.36 11.99
C LEU A 28 9.90 -2.26 10.75
N TYR A 29 8.83 -2.17 9.95
CA TYR A 29 8.67 -2.90 8.69
C TYR A 29 9.80 -2.60 7.72
N LEU A 30 10.12 -1.32 7.53
CA LEU A 30 11.18 -0.89 6.63
C LEU A 30 12.55 -1.43 7.06
N GLY A 31 12.86 -1.34 8.36
CA GLY A 31 14.10 -1.88 8.92
C GLY A 31 14.18 -3.41 8.86
N HIS A 32 13.04 -4.09 8.96
CA HIS A 32 12.94 -5.53 8.77
C HIS A 32 13.19 -5.92 7.31
N TYR A 33 12.45 -5.30 6.40
CA TYR A 33 12.49 -5.56 4.97
C TYR A 33 13.89 -5.39 4.38
N THR A 34 14.56 -4.28 4.72
CA THR A 34 15.92 -3.99 4.25
C THR A 34 16.95 -5.04 4.68
N LYS A 35 16.84 -5.60 5.89
CA LYS A 35 17.71 -6.69 6.36
C LYS A 35 17.41 -8.01 5.68
N TRP A 36 16.13 -8.29 5.43
CA TRP A 36 15.69 -9.52 4.76
C TRP A 36 16.01 -9.54 3.27
N LEU A 37 16.11 -8.38 2.62
CA LEU A 37 16.55 -8.27 1.22
C LEU A 37 17.99 -8.73 0.99
N LEU A 38 18.83 -8.78 2.03
CA LEU A 38 20.20 -9.27 1.90
C LEU A 38 20.25 -10.73 1.41
N TYR A 39 19.25 -11.56 1.76
CA TYR A 39 19.22 -12.97 1.33
C TYR A 39 19.07 -13.10 -0.20
N PRO A 40 18.04 -12.51 -0.85
CA PRO A 40 17.95 -12.47 -2.31
C PRO A 40 19.15 -11.83 -2.98
N THR A 41 19.72 -10.77 -2.40
CA THR A 41 20.90 -10.11 -2.97
C THR A 41 22.10 -11.05 -3.01
N LEU A 42 22.36 -11.80 -1.94
CA LEU A 42 23.47 -12.76 -1.92
C LEU A 42 23.28 -13.88 -2.95
N VAL A 43 22.09 -14.47 -3.03
CA VAL A 43 21.79 -15.53 -4.01
C VAL A 43 21.82 -14.99 -5.45
N GLY A 44 21.33 -13.77 -5.67
CA GLY A 44 21.39 -13.08 -6.96
C GLY A 44 22.82 -12.82 -7.43
N ILE A 45 23.71 -12.38 -6.53
CA ILE A 45 25.13 -12.19 -6.85
C ILE A 45 25.79 -13.52 -7.22
N VAL A 46 25.53 -14.59 -6.45
CA VAL A 46 26.10 -15.93 -6.75
C VAL A 46 25.64 -16.43 -8.12
N THR A 47 24.34 -16.36 -8.42
CA THR A 47 23.82 -16.76 -9.74
C THR A 47 24.32 -15.86 -10.88
N GLY A 48 24.55 -14.57 -10.62
CA GLY A 48 25.18 -13.64 -11.57
C GLY A 48 26.63 -13.99 -11.90
N ILE A 49 27.43 -14.35 -10.88
CA ILE A 49 28.83 -14.78 -11.07
C ILE A 49 28.90 -16.08 -11.86
N VAL A 50 28.03 -17.06 -11.55
CA VAL A 50 27.96 -18.33 -12.29
C VAL A 50 27.63 -18.07 -13.76
N LYS A 51 26.67 -17.19 -14.05
CA LYS A 51 26.35 -16.80 -15.44
C LYS A 51 27.51 -16.13 -16.16
N TYR A 52 28.27 -15.27 -15.48
CA TYR A 52 29.40 -14.56 -16.07
C TYR A 52 30.61 -15.48 -16.34
N SER A 53 30.81 -16.50 -15.50
CA SER A 53 31.98 -17.39 -15.57
C SER A 53 31.85 -18.49 -16.64
N VAL A 54 30.64 -18.72 -17.16
CA VAL A 54 30.35 -19.79 -18.13
C VAL A 54 30.58 -19.27 -19.56
N PRO A 55 31.34 -20.00 -20.41
CA PRO A 55 31.50 -19.68 -21.83
C PRO A 55 30.15 -19.56 -22.55
N GLN A 56 30.08 -18.68 -23.54
CA GLN A 56 28.83 -18.34 -24.23
C GLN A 56 28.16 -19.52 -24.94
N ASP A 57 28.85 -20.64 -25.17
CA ASP A 57 28.29 -21.81 -25.87
C ASP A 57 27.39 -22.67 -24.96
N ASP A 58 27.67 -22.71 -23.64
CA ASP A 58 26.94 -23.54 -22.65
C ASP A 58 25.92 -22.73 -21.81
N TYR A 59 25.68 -21.45 -22.12
CA TYR A 59 24.84 -20.59 -21.30
C TYR A 59 23.38 -21.07 -21.19
N ASN A 60 22.85 -21.65 -22.27
CA ASN A 60 21.44 -22.03 -22.38
C ASN A 60 21.08 -23.19 -21.44
N THR A 61 21.95 -24.20 -21.35
CA THR A 61 21.78 -25.33 -20.46
C THR A 61 21.88 -24.86 -19.01
N VAL A 62 22.90 -24.07 -18.67
CA VAL A 62 23.06 -23.51 -17.31
C VAL A 62 21.86 -22.62 -16.93
N PHE A 63 21.37 -21.77 -17.84
CA PHE A 63 20.20 -20.94 -17.60
C PHE A 63 18.93 -21.77 -17.35
N ALA A 64 18.72 -22.82 -18.13
CA ALA A 64 17.57 -23.71 -18.00
C ALA A 64 17.52 -24.42 -16.63
N TYR A 65 18.66 -24.77 -16.04
CA TYR A 65 18.72 -25.38 -14.71
C TYR A 65 18.68 -24.35 -13.57
N ILE A 66 19.41 -23.24 -13.68
CA ILE A 66 19.55 -22.25 -12.59
C ILE A 66 18.29 -21.38 -12.43
N SER A 67 17.59 -21.03 -13.51
CA SER A 67 16.39 -20.19 -13.49
C SER A 67 15.24 -20.76 -12.62
N PRO A 68 14.80 -22.02 -12.80
CA PRO A 68 13.73 -22.59 -11.96
C PRO A 68 14.16 -22.76 -10.50
N LEU A 69 15.44 -23.05 -10.23
CA LEU A 69 15.97 -23.14 -8.86
C LEU A 69 15.94 -21.79 -8.16
N PHE A 70 16.32 -20.71 -8.86
CA PHE A 70 16.20 -19.35 -8.34
C PHE A 70 14.74 -18.96 -8.11
N GLY A 71 13.84 -19.32 -9.02
CA GLY A 71 12.40 -19.10 -8.85
C GLY A 71 11.84 -19.81 -7.60
N ALA A 72 12.18 -21.08 -7.40
CA ALA A 72 11.78 -21.84 -6.20
C ALA A 72 12.37 -21.23 -4.92
N PHE A 73 13.62 -20.76 -4.96
CA PHE A 73 14.20 -20.04 -3.84
C PHE A 73 13.42 -18.74 -3.54
N MET A 74 13.05 -17.96 -4.55
CA MET A 74 12.31 -16.71 -4.35
C MET A 74 10.92 -16.93 -3.76
N THR A 75 10.22 -18.01 -4.15
CA THR A 75 8.91 -18.34 -3.56
C THR A 75 9.06 -18.77 -2.10
N ILE A 76 10.02 -19.64 -1.78
CA ILE A 76 10.30 -20.09 -0.41
C ILE A 76 10.75 -18.93 0.47
N TRP A 77 11.62 -18.05 -0.03
CA TRP A 77 12.06 -16.88 0.71
C TRP A 77 10.90 -15.93 1.00
N MET A 78 10.02 -15.67 0.02
CA MET A 78 8.88 -14.77 0.21
C MET A 78 7.88 -15.32 1.24
N THR A 79 7.62 -16.63 1.26
CA THR A 79 6.72 -17.24 2.25
C THR A 79 7.31 -17.14 3.66
N ILE A 80 8.58 -17.49 3.84
CA ILE A 80 9.28 -17.38 5.13
C ILE A 80 9.31 -15.93 5.60
N TYR A 81 9.60 -14.98 4.71
CA TYR A 81 9.61 -13.56 5.02
C TYR A 81 8.25 -13.08 5.54
N LEU A 82 7.17 -13.40 4.83
CA LEU A 82 5.81 -13.01 5.23
C LEU A 82 5.41 -13.62 6.57
N GLU A 83 5.72 -14.89 6.81
CA GLU A 83 5.46 -15.54 8.10
C GLU A 83 6.25 -14.89 9.23
N ASN A 84 7.52 -14.59 8.99
CA ASN A 84 8.37 -13.97 9.97
C ASN A 84 7.91 -12.53 10.29
N TRP A 85 7.49 -11.77 9.27
CA TRP A 85 6.88 -10.46 9.47
C TRP A 85 5.59 -10.54 10.29
N LYS A 86 4.70 -11.50 10.00
CA LYS A 86 3.48 -11.72 10.80
C LYS A 86 3.80 -11.98 12.27
N ARG A 87 4.77 -12.86 12.54
CA ARG A 87 5.22 -13.16 13.92
C ARG A 87 5.83 -11.95 14.61
N LEU A 88 6.66 -11.19 13.90
CA LEU A 88 7.30 -9.98 14.43
C LEU A 88 6.25 -8.91 14.75
N ASN A 89 5.36 -8.62 13.81
CA ASN A 89 4.29 -7.64 13.99
C ASN A 89 3.42 -7.97 15.22
N SER A 90 3.04 -9.24 15.39
CA SER A 90 2.29 -9.69 16.57
C SER A 90 3.06 -9.50 17.88
N ARG A 91 4.35 -9.85 17.90
CA ARG A 91 5.18 -9.72 19.12
C ARG A 91 5.35 -8.27 19.57
N GLU A 92 5.60 -7.36 18.63
CA GLU A 92 5.80 -5.94 18.95
C GLU A 92 4.50 -5.25 19.34
N THR A 93 3.40 -5.56 18.65
CA THR A 93 2.06 -5.04 18.98
C THR A 93 1.61 -5.48 20.38
N LEU A 94 1.93 -6.73 20.79
CA LEU A 94 1.69 -7.21 22.15
C LEU A 94 2.58 -6.49 23.16
N ARG A 95 3.88 -6.29 22.87
CA ARG A 95 4.80 -5.58 23.77
C ARG A 95 4.37 -4.14 24.00
N TRP A 96 3.84 -3.47 22.99
CA TRP A 96 3.32 -2.10 23.09
C TRP A 96 1.90 -2.04 23.68
N GLY A 97 1.28 -3.17 23.99
CA GLY A 97 -0.03 -3.24 24.63
C GLY A 97 -1.19 -2.81 23.73
N THR A 98 -0.98 -2.63 22.42
CA THR A 98 -1.99 -2.10 21.49
C THR A 98 -2.72 -3.16 20.68
N ALA A 99 -2.49 -4.45 20.98
CA ALA A 99 -3.18 -5.56 20.32
C ALA A 99 -4.71 -5.48 20.46
N HIS A 100 -5.22 -4.92 21.56
CA HIS A 100 -6.65 -4.75 21.82
C HIS A 100 -7.20 -3.34 21.51
N PHE A 101 -6.34 -2.33 21.34
CA PHE A 101 -6.75 -0.93 21.15
C PHE A 101 -6.78 -0.47 19.69
N SER A 102 -6.36 -1.32 18.74
CA SER A 102 -6.52 -1.01 17.32
C SER A 102 -8.00 -0.83 16.93
N GLU A 103 -8.92 -1.28 17.77
CA GLU A 103 -10.37 -1.23 17.57
C GLU A 103 -11.04 -0.18 18.48
N THR A 104 -10.44 0.99 18.69
CA THR A 104 -11.27 2.17 19.01
C THR A 104 -12.08 2.48 17.76
N VAL A 105 -13.26 1.85 17.67
CA VAL A 105 -14.21 2.01 16.56
C VAL A 105 -14.71 3.44 16.55
N ASN A 106 -13.94 4.31 15.91
CA ASN A 106 -14.46 5.61 15.50
C ASN A 106 -15.47 5.32 14.40
N LEU A 107 -16.74 5.41 14.77
CA LEU A 107 -17.84 5.38 13.81
C LEU A 107 -17.68 6.61 12.94
N ARG A 108 -17.64 6.39 11.64
CA ARG A 108 -17.69 7.49 10.69
C ARG A 108 -19.02 8.22 10.87
N PRO A 109 -19.04 9.56 10.88
CA PRO A 109 -20.28 10.29 10.73
C PRO A 109 -20.92 9.91 9.39
N GLN A 110 -22.00 9.13 9.43
CA GLN A 110 -22.72 8.75 8.22
C GLN A 110 -23.41 9.99 7.63
N PRO A 111 -23.48 10.13 6.29
CA PRO A 111 -24.25 11.20 5.65
C PRO A 111 -25.77 11.10 5.93
N TYR A 112 -26.25 9.89 6.26
CA TYR A 112 -27.66 9.63 6.54
C TYR A 112 -27.85 9.34 8.03
N GLY A 113 -28.84 10.01 8.62
CA GLY A 113 -29.21 9.91 10.05
C GLY A 113 -29.84 8.58 10.46
N GLU A 114 -29.21 7.46 10.10
CA GLU A 114 -29.58 6.14 10.60
C GLU A 114 -29.15 6.04 12.08
N ARG A 115 -30.08 5.67 12.96
CA ARG A 115 -29.77 5.52 14.40
C ARG A 115 -28.77 4.39 14.61
N ASN A 116 -27.59 4.73 15.13
CA ASN A 116 -26.51 3.79 15.45
C ASN A 116 -26.95 2.73 16.48
N PRO A 117 -27.10 1.44 16.10
CA PRO A 117 -27.50 0.39 17.05
C PRO A 117 -26.40 0.07 18.08
N LEU A 118 -25.14 0.41 17.77
CA LEU A 118 -23.98 0.13 18.62
C LEU A 118 -23.83 1.13 19.78
N GLN A 119 -24.46 2.30 19.70
CA GLN A 119 -24.53 3.23 20.83
C GLN A 119 -25.38 2.66 21.99
N ALA A 120 -26.30 1.74 21.69
CA ALA A 120 -27.10 1.06 22.72
C ALA A 120 -26.30 -0.01 23.51
N ILE A 121 -25.21 -0.54 22.95
CA ILE A 121 -24.43 -1.63 23.57
C ILE A 121 -23.38 -1.09 24.56
N ASN A 122 -22.87 0.13 24.35
CA ASN A 122 -21.83 0.73 25.20
C ASN A 122 -22.39 1.58 26.37
N GLY A 123 -23.70 1.68 26.53
CA GLY A 123 -24.36 2.36 27.65
C GLY A 123 -24.07 3.87 27.80
N LYS A 124 -23.26 4.47 26.93
CA LYS A 124 -22.97 5.91 26.96
C LYS A 124 -23.92 6.65 26.04
N VAL A 125 -24.99 7.15 26.63
CA VAL A 125 -25.73 8.31 26.11
C VAL A 125 -24.80 9.51 26.27
N ASN A 126 -24.20 9.98 25.18
CA ASN A 126 -23.62 11.31 25.17
C ASN A 126 -24.80 12.29 25.24
N THR A 127 -25.08 12.77 26.44
CA THR A 127 -25.87 13.98 26.65
C THR A 127 -24.95 15.15 26.34
N GLY A 128 -25.32 15.95 25.34
CA GLY A 128 -24.56 17.11 24.89
C GLY A 128 -23.85 16.84 23.58
N ASP A 129 -24.52 17.17 22.47
CA ASP A 129 -24.06 18.26 21.62
C ASP A 129 -25.22 18.68 20.72
N ASP A 130 -25.58 19.95 20.83
CA ASP A 130 -26.64 20.62 20.10
C ASP A 130 -26.47 20.42 18.58
N SER A 131 -27.51 19.85 17.98
CA SER A 131 -27.65 19.57 16.55
C SER A 131 -27.87 20.82 15.67
N THR A 132 -27.37 21.98 16.09
CA THR A 132 -27.54 23.25 15.37
C THR A 132 -26.25 23.93 14.90
N SER A 133 -25.06 23.37 15.15
CA SER A 133 -23.81 23.97 14.66
C SER A 133 -23.26 23.37 13.36
N SER A 134 -23.60 22.13 12.99
CA SER A 134 -22.95 21.42 11.87
C SER A 134 -23.68 21.51 10.52
N VAL A 135 -24.88 22.09 10.48
CA VAL A 135 -25.62 22.33 9.21
C VAL A 135 -25.12 23.60 8.50
N LEU A 136 -24.39 24.48 9.19
CA LEU A 136 -23.89 25.74 8.60
C LEU A 136 -22.52 25.62 7.91
N ASP A 137 -21.78 24.53 8.11
CA ASP A 137 -20.46 24.36 7.48
C ASP A 137 -20.52 23.73 6.08
N ASP A 138 -21.63 23.07 5.73
CA ASP A 138 -21.76 22.37 4.44
C ASP A 138 -22.16 23.31 3.28
N TYR A 139 -22.70 24.50 3.59
CA TYR A 139 -23.08 25.49 2.57
C TYR A 139 -21.96 26.43 2.13
N LYS A 140 -20.76 26.33 2.71
CA LYS A 140 -19.66 27.30 2.46
C LYS A 140 -18.64 26.88 1.39
N TYR A 141 -18.74 25.66 0.86
CA TYR A 141 -17.81 25.16 -0.19
C TYR A 141 -18.49 24.90 -1.55
N GLY A 142 -19.73 25.37 -1.73
CA GLY A 142 -20.59 25.05 -2.87
C GLY A 142 -20.56 26.02 -4.07
N LEU A 143 -19.63 26.97 -4.17
CA LEU A 143 -19.45 27.79 -5.36
C LEU A 143 -17.97 28.10 -5.60
N ASP A 144 -17.34 27.28 -6.46
CA ASP A 144 -16.34 27.74 -7.42
C ASP A 144 -16.17 26.66 -8.50
N CYS A 145 -17.10 26.64 -9.45
CA CYS A 145 -16.94 25.92 -10.70
C CYS A 145 -16.03 26.74 -11.65
N VAL A 146 -14.73 26.78 -11.38
CA VAL A 146 -13.74 27.19 -12.38
C VAL A 146 -13.30 25.94 -13.14
N VAL A 147 -13.84 25.74 -14.33
CA VAL A 147 -13.38 24.71 -15.26
C VAL A 147 -11.94 25.05 -15.68
N PRO A 148 -10.92 24.22 -15.41
CA PRO A 148 -9.57 24.52 -15.86
C PRO A 148 -9.45 24.25 -17.37
N ARG A 149 -8.81 25.17 -18.09
CA ARG A 149 -8.35 24.97 -19.47
C ARG A 149 -7.53 23.68 -19.58
N LYS A 150 -7.77 22.91 -20.65
CA LYS A 150 -7.02 21.71 -21.02
C LYS A 150 -5.51 21.99 -20.95
N ARG A 151 -4.85 21.39 -19.96
CA ARG A 151 -3.40 21.24 -19.84
C ARG A 151 -3.08 19.76 -20.11
N CYS A 152 -1.93 19.47 -20.71
CA CYS A 152 -1.58 18.11 -21.14
C CYS A 152 -1.71 17.10 -19.98
N PRO A 153 -1.97 15.82 -20.27
CA PRO A 153 -2.15 14.81 -19.23
C PRO A 153 -0.81 14.60 -18.51
N ASP A 154 -0.65 15.27 -17.38
CA ASP A 154 0.41 14.98 -16.42
C ASP A 154 0.08 13.66 -15.70
N HIS A 155 1.09 12.93 -15.25
CA HIS A 155 0.97 11.69 -14.48
C HIS A 155 0.07 11.81 -13.22
N HIS A 156 -0.22 13.03 -12.78
CA HIS A 156 -1.17 13.37 -11.71
C HIS A 156 -2.65 13.15 -12.09
N HIS A 157 -3.01 13.18 -13.38
CA HIS A 157 -4.40 13.07 -13.83
C HIS A 157 -5.03 11.70 -13.51
N GLU A 158 -4.20 10.66 -13.51
CA GLU A 158 -4.64 9.28 -13.27
C GLU A 158 -4.91 9.01 -11.78
N GLN A 159 -4.17 9.68 -10.89
CA GLN A 159 -4.41 9.64 -9.44
C GLN A 159 -5.65 10.45 -9.05
N ASP A 160 -5.89 11.59 -9.69
CA ASP A 160 -7.11 12.40 -9.51
C ASP A 160 -8.36 11.65 -9.96
N LEU A 161 -8.28 10.87 -11.04
CA LEU A 161 -9.37 10.03 -11.51
C LEU A 161 -9.72 8.96 -10.47
N GLN A 162 -8.70 8.29 -9.90
CA GLN A 162 -8.90 7.29 -8.86
C GLN A 162 -9.55 7.89 -7.60
N LEU A 163 -9.14 9.10 -7.21
CA LEU A 163 -9.76 9.83 -6.10
C LEU A 163 -11.24 10.16 -6.36
N ARG A 164 -11.57 10.58 -7.58
CA ARG A 164 -12.96 10.87 -8.00
C ARG A 164 -13.83 9.61 -8.01
N ILE A 165 -13.31 8.51 -8.56
CA ILE A 165 -13.99 7.20 -8.56
C ILE A 165 -14.22 6.73 -7.12
N ASN A 166 -13.20 6.82 -6.27
CA ASN A 166 -13.30 6.46 -4.86
C ASN A 166 -14.33 7.33 -4.11
N HIS A 167 -14.42 8.63 -4.41
CA HIS A 167 -15.43 9.52 -3.84
C HIS A 167 -16.85 9.18 -4.31
N ALA A 168 -17.03 8.89 -5.60
CA ALA A 168 -18.31 8.53 -6.18
C ALA A 168 -18.86 7.20 -5.65
N SER A 169 -17.98 6.24 -5.30
CA SER A 169 -18.38 4.96 -4.73
C SER A 169 -18.62 4.97 -3.21
N ARG A 170 -18.29 6.06 -2.50
CA ARG A 170 -18.46 6.12 -1.02
C ARG A 170 -19.90 5.84 -0.54
N PRO A 171 -20.97 6.39 -1.16
CA PRO A 171 -22.33 6.18 -0.69
C PRO A 171 -22.80 4.73 -0.90
N VAL A 172 -22.26 4.05 -1.90
CA VAL A 172 -22.63 2.68 -2.27
C VAL A 172 -22.06 1.65 -1.29
N GLU A 173 -20.87 1.91 -0.74
CA GLU A 173 -20.16 0.93 0.09
C GLU A 173 -20.44 1.06 1.59
N ASN A 174 -21.01 2.18 2.03
CA ASN A 174 -21.48 2.44 3.39
C ASN A 174 -20.69 1.74 4.52
N HIS A 175 -19.39 2.01 4.60
CA HIS A 175 -18.51 1.47 5.65
C HIS A 175 -18.91 2.04 7.02
N ARG A 176 -19.02 1.17 8.05
CA ARG A 176 -19.47 1.60 9.39
C ARG A 176 -18.36 2.29 10.18
N THR A 177 -17.12 1.89 9.94
CA THR A 177 -15.95 2.39 10.69
C THR A 177 -14.95 3.06 9.75
N ASP A 178 -14.21 4.05 10.25
CA ASP A 178 -13.15 4.68 9.45
C ASP A 178 -12.05 3.68 9.06
N MET A 179 -11.78 2.68 9.89
CA MET A 179 -10.80 1.63 9.57
C MET A 179 -11.23 0.77 8.39
N GLU A 180 -12.49 0.32 8.33
CA GLU A 180 -13.02 -0.45 7.21
C GLU A 180 -12.94 0.35 5.90
N TYR A 181 -13.30 1.64 5.98
CA TYR A 181 -13.18 2.52 4.83
C TYR A 181 -11.74 2.64 4.35
N GLU A 182 -10.81 3.01 5.24
CA GLU A 182 -9.40 3.18 4.88
C GLU A 182 -8.80 1.88 4.32
N ASN A 183 -9.14 0.73 4.91
CA ASN A 183 -8.72 -0.58 4.40
C ASN A 183 -9.25 -0.84 2.98
N SER A 184 -10.53 -0.55 2.71
CA SER A 184 -11.10 -0.69 1.37
C SER A 184 -10.46 0.26 0.36
N LEU A 185 -10.15 1.49 0.78
CA LEU A 185 -9.53 2.52 -0.04
C LEU A 185 -8.10 2.14 -0.42
N ILE A 186 -7.33 1.63 0.56
CA ILE A 186 -5.98 1.11 0.34
C ILE A 186 -6.02 -0.02 -0.69
N VAL A 187 -6.91 -1.01 -0.52
CA VAL A 187 -7.00 -2.14 -1.46
C VAL A 187 -7.29 -1.69 -2.88
N LYS A 188 -8.28 -0.81 -3.08
CA LYS A 188 -8.61 -0.26 -4.40
C LYS A 188 -7.46 0.50 -5.03
N THR A 189 -6.79 1.32 -4.23
CA THR A 189 -5.66 2.14 -4.69
C THR A 189 -4.47 1.27 -5.08
N VAL A 190 -4.16 0.25 -4.26
CA VAL A 190 -3.08 -0.70 -4.53
C VAL A 190 -3.37 -1.52 -5.78
N ILE A 191 -4.60 -1.98 -5.99
CA ILE A 191 -4.98 -2.73 -7.20
C ILE A 191 -4.79 -1.85 -8.45
N PHE A 192 -5.27 -0.61 -8.41
CA PHE A 192 -5.11 0.31 -9.53
C PHE A 192 -3.63 0.59 -9.85
N GLN A 193 -2.84 0.91 -8.83
CA GLN A 193 -1.40 1.11 -8.97
C GLN A 193 -0.69 -0.16 -9.47
N PHE A 194 -1.10 -1.33 -9.01
CA PHE A 194 -0.53 -2.61 -9.46
C PHE A 194 -0.80 -2.84 -10.95
N VAL A 195 -2.04 -2.70 -11.40
CA VAL A 195 -2.39 -2.88 -12.82
C VAL A 195 -1.59 -1.90 -13.67
N ASN A 196 -1.54 -0.64 -13.30
CA ASN A 196 -0.84 0.39 -14.06
C ASN A 196 0.68 0.17 -14.08
N ASN A 197 1.27 -0.28 -12.98
CA ASN A 197 2.71 -0.49 -12.87
C ASN A 197 3.19 -1.78 -13.57
N TYR A 198 2.39 -2.86 -13.55
CA TYR A 198 2.80 -4.16 -14.09
C TYR A 198 2.21 -4.48 -15.47
N ALA A 199 1.24 -3.71 -15.98
CA ALA A 199 0.66 -3.92 -17.32
C ALA A 199 1.72 -3.94 -18.42
N GLY A 200 2.72 -3.05 -18.37
CA GLY A 200 3.80 -3.01 -19.38
C GLY A 200 4.64 -4.30 -19.42
N PHE A 201 4.96 -4.87 -18.25
CA PHE A 201 5.70 -6.12 -18.15
C PHE A 201 4.88 -7.33 -18.63
N ILE A 202 3.59 -7.37 -18.28
CA ILE A 202 2.68 -8.43 -18.72
C ILE A 202 2.51 -8.40 -20.24
N LEU A 203 2.35 -7.21 -20.83
CA LEU A 203 2.20 -7.04 -22.27
C LEU A 203 3.47 -7.40 -23.04
N CYS A 204 4.66 -7.12 -22.49
CA CYS A 204 5.94 -7.43 -23.13
C CYS A 204 6.33 -8.91 -23.01
N GLY A 205 5.85 -9.62 -22.00
CA GLY A 205 6.20 -11.03 -21.73
C GLY A 205 5.41 -12.05 -22.55
N VAL A 206 4.41 -11.64 -23.33
CA VAL A 206 3.64 -12.53 -24.21
C VAL A 206 4.35 -12.63 -25.57
N PRO A 207 4.88 -13.81 -25.98
CA PRO A 207 5.51 -13.97 -27.27
C PRO A 207 4.43 -13.89 -28.37
N GLU A 208 4.37 -12.72 -28.99
CA GLU A 208 3.66 -12.32 -30.22
C GLU A 208 2.23 -12.86 -30.48
N GLY A 209 1.26 -11.94 -30.45
CA GLY A 209 -0.07 -12.22 -30.99
C GLY A 209 -1.12 -11.13 -30.82
N ARG A 210 -0.87 -9.92 -31.36
CA ARG A 210 -1.87 -8.86 -31.63
C ARG A 210 -2.52 -8.16 -30.42
N ILE A 211 -1.89 -7.10 -29.91
CA ILE A 211 -2.64 -5.93 -29.37
C ILE A 211 -2.00 -4.64 -29.89
N TRP A 212 -2.46 -4.18 -31.05
CA TRP A 212 -2.09 -2.91 -31.70
C TRP A 212 -2.72 -1.67 -31.05
N LEU A 213 -3.06 -1.66 -29.76
CA LEU A 213 -3.87 -0.59 -29.15
C LEU A 213 -3.26 0.15 -27.95
N LEU A 214 -1.93 0.17 -27.80
CA LEU A 214 -1.27 1.09 -26.85
C LEU A 214 -0.20 1.98 -27.47
N ARG A 215 -0.21 2.13 -28.81
CA ARG A 215 0.60 3.17 -29.50
C ARG A 215 -0.11 4.52 -29.64
N CYS A 216 -1.22 4.75 -28.94
CA CYS A 216 -1.76 6.12 -28.81
C CYS A 216 -1.03 6.97 -27.74
N GLY A 217 -0.15 6.40 -26.91
CA GLY A 217 0.61 7.16 -25.91
C GLY A 217 1.96 7.71 -26.39
N ALA A 218 2.51 7.21 -27.49
CA ALA A 218 3.88 7.52 -27.94
C ALA A 218 3.96 8.40 -29.20
N ALA A 219 2.83 8.97 -29.66
CA ALA A 219 2.79 9.89 -30.81
C ALA A 219 2.79 11.38 -30.42
N CYS A 220 2.84 11.71 -29.12
CA CYS A 220 2.94 13.09 -28.62
C CYS A 220 4.35 13.42 -28.11
N MET A 221 5.39 12.99 -28.83
CA MET A 221 6.75 13.49 -28.65
C MET A 221 7.31 13.90 -30.01
N ASN A 222 6.76 15.01 -30.52
CA ASN A 222 7.36 15.97 -31.46
C ASN A 222 6.64 17.30 -31.26
#